data_AF-A0A536GN87-F1
#
_entry.id   AF-A0A536GN87-F1
#
_cell.length_a   1.000
_cell.length_b   1.000
_cell.length_c   1.000
_cell.angle_alpha   90.00
_cell.angle_beta   90.00
_cell.angle_gamma   90.00
#
_symmetry.space_group_name_H-M   'P 1'
#
loop_
_entity.id
_entity.type
_entity.pdbx_description
1 polymer ?
#
loop_
_entity_poly.entity_id
_entity_poly.type
_entity_poly.pdbx_seq_one_letter_code
_entity_poly.pdbx_strand_id
1 'polypeptide(L)' 'MKVLKAIYNFIVGDMIILIGVLIVVAALAVINFVSVFAPLRGITGVVLILAVLCVLTATLYREARGNR' A
#
# COMPACT_ATOMS: atom_id res chain seq x y z
N MET A 1 28.46 -8.39 3.01
CA MET A 1 27.36 -8.09 3.96
C MET A 1 26.51 -6.88 3.55
N LYS A 2 27.09 -5.74 3.11
CA LYS A 2 26.31 -4.54 2.70
C LYS A 2 25.35 -4.78 1.52
N VAL A 3 25.81 -5.47 0.47
CA VAL A 3 25.00 -5.79 -0.72
C VAL A 3 23.83 -6.71 -0.39
N LEU A 4 24.07 -7.79 0.38
CA LEU A 4 22.99 -8.68 0.85
C LEU A 4 21.95 -7.94 1.70
N LYS A 5 22.37 -7.01 2.55
CA LYS A 5 21.45 -6.19 3.36
C LYS A 5 20.59 -5.27 2.49
N ALA A 6 21.18 -4.69 1.43
CA ALA A 6 20.46 -3.86 0.47
C ALA A 6 19.41 -4.67 -0.31
N ILE A 7 19.76 -5.88 -0.77
CA ILE A 7 18.83 -6.79 -1.47
C ILE A 7 17.68 -7.19 -0.55
N TYR A 8 17.95 -7.54 0.70
CA TYR A 8 16.91 -7.88 1.67
C TYR A 8 15.96 -6.70 1.92
N ASN A 9 16.51 -5.49 2.08
CA ASN A 9 15.69 -4.31 2.28
C ASN A 9 14.88 -3.95 1.02
N PHE A 10 15.40 -4.22 -0.18
CA PHE A 10 14.64 -4.05 -1.42
C PHE A 10 13.46 -5.03 -1.51
N ILE A 11 13.70 -6.33 -1.28
CA ILE A 11 12.67 -7.38 -1.33
C ILE A 11 11.57 -7.12 -0.30
N VAL A 12 11.93 -6.83 0.96
CA VAL A 12 10.95 -6.51 1.99
C VAL A 12 10.22 -5.20 1.62
N GLY A 13 10.88 -4.28 0.92
CA GLY A 13 10.34 -2.98 0.45
C GLY A 13 9.16 -3.19 -0.48
N ASP A 14 9.42 -3.96 -1.52
CA ASP A 14 8.46 -4.33 -2.55
C ASP A 14 7.29 -5.15 -1.96
N MET A 15 7.57 -6.01 -0.98
CA MET A 15 6.54 -6.79 -0.28
C MET A 15 5.53 -5.91 0.48
N ILE A 16 5.96 -4.76 1.04
CA ILE A 16 5.04 -3.81 1.69
C ILE A 16 4.12 -3.16 0.67
N ILE A 17 4.67 -2.76 -0.48
CA ILE A 17 3.88 -2.18 -1.57
C ILE A 17 2.86 -3.21 -2.06
N LEU A 18 3.29 -4.45 -2.29
CA LEU A 18 2.42 -5.54 -2.74
C LEU A 18 1.26 -5.77 -1.77
N ILE A 19 1.54 -5.92 -0.48
CA ILE A 19 0.50 -6.14 0.56
C ILE A 19 -0.42 -4.92 0.65
N GLY A 20 0.14 -3.71 0.64
CA GLY A 20 -0.63 -2.46 0.70
C GLY A 20 -1.60 -2.35 -0.47
N VAL A 21 -1.13 -2.58 -1.70
CA VAL A 21 -1.97 -2.58 -2.91
C VAL A 21 -3.03 -3.67 -2.84
N LEU A 22 -2.67 -4.88 -2.39
CA LEU A 22 -3.60 -6.01 -2.30
C LEU A 22 -4.75 -5.72 -1.34
N ILE A 23 -4.48 -5.09 -0.20
CA ILE A 23 -5.51 -4.65 0.76
C ILE A 23 -6.44 -3.61 0.13
N VAL A 24 -5.88 -2.63 -0.60
CA VAL A 24 -6.68 -1.57 -1.26
C VAL A 24 -7.59 -2.16 -2.33
N VAL A 25 -7.06 -3.06 -3.15
CA VAL A 25 -7.85 -3.75 -4.19
C VAL A 25 -8.95 -4.59 -3.56
N ALA A 26 -8.66 -5.33 -2.49
CA ALA A 26 -9.66 -6.10 -1.76
C ALA A 26 -10.76 -5.20 -1.17
N ALA A 27 -10.39 -4.07 -0.55
CA ALA A 27 -11.35 -3.10 -0.03
C ALA A 27 -12.24 -2.51 -1.14
N LEU A 28 -11.66 -2.15 -2.28
CA LEU A 28 -12.42 -1.65 -3.44
C LEU A 28 -13.36 -2.72 -3.99
N ALA A 29 -12.93 -3.98 -4.03
CA ALA A 29 -13.76 -5.09 -4.47
C ALA A 29 -14.98 -5.26 -3.55
N VAL A 30 -14.80 -5.18 -2.23
CA VAL A 30 -15.90 -5.24 -1.26
C VAL A 30 -16.88 -4.07 -1.43
N ILE A 31 -16.37 -2.84 -1.61
CA ILE A 31 -17.21 -1.65 -1.84
C ILE A 31 -18.06 -1.77 -3.12
N ASN A 32 -17.49 -2.38 -4.17
CA ASN A 32 -18.21 -2.58 -5.43
C ASN A 32 -19.14 -3.80 -5.40
N PHE A 33 -18.83 -4.83 -4.63
CA PHE A 33 -19.65 -6.04 -4.53
C PHE A 33 -20.87 -5.86 -3.62
N VAL A 34 -20.72 -5.15 -2.50
CA VAL A 34 -21.78 -5.01 -1.49
C VAL A 34 -22.62 -3.76 -1.80
N SER A 35 -23.94 -3.95 -1.96
CA SER A 35 -24.89 -2.88 -2.30
C SER A 35 -25.04 -1.81 -1.21
N VAL A 36 -24.79 -2.16 0.05
CA VAL A 36 -24.80 -1.21 1.20
C VAL A 36 -23.75 -0.11 1.02
N PHE A 37 -22.64 -0.37 0.34
CA PHE A 37 -21.61 0.63 0.06
C PHE A 37 -21.82 1.42 -1.24
N ALA A 38 -22.98 1.29 -1.89
CA ALA A 38 -23.34 2.07 -3.07
C ALA A 38 -23.07 3.59 -2.95
N PRO A 39 -23.41 4.29 -1.84
CA PRO A 39 -23.13 5.72 -1.72
C PRO A 39 -21.62 6.04 -1.61
N LEU A 40 -20.79 5.09 -1.17
CA LEU A 40 -19.33 5.28 -1.10
C LEU A 40 -18.64 5.09 -2.45
N ARG A 41 -19.31 4.53 -3.47
CA ARG A 41 -18.70 4.30 -4.79
C ARG A 41 -18.21 5.58 -5.43
N GLY A 42 -18.88 6.71 -5.22
CA GLY A 42 -18.49 8.02 -5.76
C GLY A 42 -17.17 8.58 -5.20
N ILE A 43 -16.75 8.15 -4.00
CA ILE A 43 -15.52 8.61 -3.35
C ILE A 43 -14.37 7.60 -3.44
N THR A 44 -14.59 6.45 -4.09
CA THR A 44 -13.59 5.37 -4.23
C THR A 44 -12.27 5.86 -4.84
N GLY A 45 -12.31 6.81 -5.78
CA GLY A 45 -11.10 7.42 -6.34
C GLY A 45 -10.25 8.15 -5.28
N VAL A 46 -10.89 8.90 -4.38
CA VAL A 46 -10.20 9.61 -3.28
C VAL A 46 -9.61 8.62 -2.29
N VAL A 47 -10.34 7.55 -1.97
CA VAL A 47 -9.86 6.46 -1.11
C VAL A 47 -8.60 5.82 -1.70
N LEU A 48 -8.58 5.60 -3.02
CA LEU A 48 -7.44 5.02 -3.73
C LEU A 48 -6.20 5.92 -3.64
N ILE A 49 -6.38 7.23 -3.86
CA ILE A 49 -5.29 8.22 -3.75
C ILE A 49 -4.71 8.22 -2.32
N LEU A 50 -5.55 8.30 -1.29
CA LEU A 50 -5.10 8.30 0.10
C LEU A 50 -4.39 7.00 0.46
N ALA A 51 -4.88 5.87 -0.02
CA ALA A 51 -4.27 4.59 0.26
C ALA A 51 -2.90 4.44 -0.42
N VAL A 52 -2.76 4.89 -1.67
CA VAL A 52 -1.45 4.94 -2.36
C VAL A 52 -0.47 5.84 -1.62
N LEU A 53 -0.88 7.03 -1.19
CA LEU A 53 -0.04 7.92 -0.40
C LEU A 53 0.41 7.28 0.92
N CYS A 54 -0.48 6.54 1.59
CA CYS A 54 -0.17 5.84 2.83
C CYS A 54 0.87 4.74 2.62
N VAL A 55 0.71 3.92 1.56
CA VAL A 55 1.67 2.87 1.20
C VAL A 55 3.03 3.46 0.83
N LEU A 56 3.07 4.52 0.01
CA LEU A 56 4.32 5.19 -0.35
C LEU A 56 5.01 5.80 0.87
N THR A 57 4.25 6.45 1.76
CA THR A 57 4.79 7.02 3.00
C THR A 57 5.35 5.95 3.90
N ALA A 58 4.66 4.81 4.05
CA ALA A 58 5.14 3.67 4.83
C ALA A 58 6.45 3.10 4.26
N THR A 59 6.56 2.99 2.94
CA THR A 59 7.78 2.53 2.26
C THR A 59 8.93 3.51 2.47
N LEU A 60 8.72 4.80 2.22
CA LEU A 60 9.73 5.86 2.41
C LEU A 60 10.20 5.95 3.86
N TYR A 61 9.28 5.90 4.82
CA TYR A 61 9.62 5.92 6.25
C TYR A 61 10.50 4.73 6.63
N ARG A 62 10.23 3.55 6.05
CA ARG A 62 11.05 2.37 6.30
C ARG A 62 12.43 2.47 5.67
N GLU A 63 12.54 2.96 4.44
CA GLU A 63 13.83 3.20 3.80
C GLU A 63 14.67 4.21 4.60
N ALA A 64 14.06 5.31 5.03
CA ALA A 64 14.72 6.32 5.87
C ALA A 64 15.20 5.72 7.21
N ARG A 65 14.45 4.79 7.80
CA ARG A 65 14.84 4.10 9.05
C ARG A 65 15.90 3.03 8.84
N GLY A 66 15.87 2.33 7.70
CA GLY A 66 16.86 1.30 7.35
C GLY A 66 18.23 1.86 6.96
N ASN A 67 18.30 3.17 6.68
CA ASN A 67 19.52 3.89 6.35
C ASN A 67 20.17 4.60 7.57
N ARG A 68 19.56 4.49 8.77
CA ARG A 68 20.18 4.81 10.07
C ARG A 68 20.73 3.54 10.71
#